data_AF-A0A962P1B9-F1
#
_entry.id   AF-A0A962P1B9-F1
#
_cell.length_a   1.000
_cell.length_b   1.000
_cell.length_c   1.000
_cell.angle_alpha   90.00
_cell.angle_beta   90.00
_cell.angle_gamma   90.00
#
_symmetry.space_group_name_H-M   'P 1'
#
loop_
_entity.id
_entity.type
_entity.pdbx_description
1 polymer ?
#
loop_
_entity_poly.entity_id
_entity_poly.type
_entity_poly.pdbx_seq_one_letter_code
_entity_poly.pdbx_strand_id
1 'polypeptide(L)'
;MKLVIAIYLTAIVMLPAWGAENKPTIEIVKPPSSAWRFSRVKTCASNEGVRVKGRMTASRSFGLPKGHIDIAAYKPNGQLITETTTTYSPRLLTNSIKRKGGVRFSTTVAKELPPNSTIKVAFHSQKLPTEQNPIHEKTIAR
;
A
#
# COMPACT_ATOMS: atom_id res chain seq x y z
N MET A 1 53.50 -18.73 51.26
CA MET A 1 52.37 -17.81 51.05
C MET A 1 51.70 -18.19 49.72
N LYS A 2 50.45 -18.65 49.73
CA LYS A 2 49.74 -19.11 48.51
C LYS A 2 48.62 -18.11 48.19
N LEU A 3 48.78 -17.37 47.11
CA LEU A 3 47.79 -16.44 46.57
C LEU A 3 46.82 -17.23 45.68
N VAL A 4 45.56 -17.33 46.10
CA VAL A 4 44.49 -17.91 45.29
C VAL A 4 43.78 -16.77 44.56
N ILE A 5 43.96 -16.70 43.24
CA ILE A 5 43.29 -15.72 42.37
C ILE A 5 41.93 -16.30 41.98
N ALA A 6 40.86 -15.76 42.57
CA ALA A 6 39.49 -16.09 42.19
C ALA A 6 39.08 -15.28 40.95
N ILE A 7 38.92 -15.97 39.81
CA ILE A 7 38.41 -15.39 38.57
C ILE A 7 36.88 -15.45 38.62
N TYR A 8 36.23 -14.29 38.74
CA TYR A 8 34.78 -14.19 38.63
C TYR A 8 34.38 -14.34 37.16
N LEU A 9 33.69 -15.44 36.84
CA LEU A 9 33.05 -15.68 35.54
C LEU A 9 31.82 -14.78 35.42
N THR A 10 31.89 -13.73 34.62
CA THR A 10 30.74 -12.92 34.23
C THR A 10 29.96 -13.65 33.14
N ALA A 11 28.84 -14.28 33.51
CA ALA A 11 27.88 -14.82 32.56
C ALA A 11 27.16 -13.64 31.86
N ILE A 12 27.52 -13.37 30.61
CA ILE A 12 26.76 -12.47 29.74
C ILE A 12 25.47 -13.21 29.36
N VAL A 13 24.37 -12.87 30.02
CA VAL A 13 23.04 -13.30 29.61
C VAL A 13 22.73 -12.57 28.30
N MET A 14 22.95 -13.24 27.16
CA MET A 14 22.39 -12.79 25.90
C MET A 14 20.87 -12.98 25.97
N LEU A 15 20.14 -11.88 26.21
CA LEU A 15 18.70 -11.86 26.03
C LEU A 15 18.39 -12.14 24.56
N PRO A 16 17.45 -13.04 24.23
CA PRO A 16 16.95 -13.15 22.87
C PRO A 16 16.26 -11.82 22.53
N ALA A 17 16.69 -11.19 21.45
CA ALA A 17 16.03 -10.02 20.88
C ALA A 17 14.65 -10.41 20.36
N TRP A 18 13.64 -10.49 21.23
CA TRP A 18 12.24 -10.56 20.84
C TRP A 18 11.83 -9.21 20.24
N GLY A 19 12.11 -9.05 18.96
CA GLY A 19 11.82 -7.80 18.24
C GLY A 19 11.71 -7.96 16.72
N ALA A 20 11.67 -9.18 16.19
CA ALA A 20 11.27 -9.40 14.80
C ALA A 20 9.74 -9.28 14.71
N GLU A 21 9.27 -8.03 14.67
CA GLU A 21 7.89 -7.72 14.37
C GLU A 21 7.58 -8.30 12.99
N ASN A 22 6.83 -9.41 12.93
CA ASN A 22 6.42 -10.12 11.69
C ASN A 22 5.42 -9.28 10.88
N LYS A 23 5.82 -8.06 10.52
CA LYS A 23 5.04 -7.15 9.69
C LYS A 23 5.09 -7.64 8.25
N PRO A 24 3.94 -7.70 7.56
CA PRO A 24 3.95 -8.04 6.14
C PRO A 24 4.72 -6.98 5.36
N THR A 25 5.49 -7.43 4.36
CA THR A 25 6.18 -6.56 3.42
C THR A 25 5.16 -5.89 2.50
N ILE A 26 5.43 -4.64 2.11
CA ILE A 26 4.54 -3.89 1.21
C ILE A 26 5.22 -3.74 -0.14
N GLU A 27 4.52 -4.16 -1.19
CA GLU A 27 4.94 -4.00 -2.57
C GLU A 27 3.94 -3.09 -3.30
N ILE A 28 4.44 -2.05 -3.96
CA ILE A 28 3.61 -1.18 -4.79
C ILE A 28 3.74 -1.63 -6.23
N VAL A 29 2.63 -2.09 -6.82
CA VAL A 29 2.57 -2.47 -8.24
C VAL A 29 2.46 -1.18 -9.06
N LYS A 30 3.59 -0.76 -9.64
CA LYS A 30 3.65 0.47 -10.44
C LYS A 30 3.36 0.15 -11.91
N PRO A 31 2.43 0.85 -12.56
CA PRO A 31 2.36 0.82 -14.02
C PRO A 31 3.58 1.57 -14.61
N PRO A 32 3.99 1.23 -15.85
CA PRO A 32 5.20 1.75 -16.48
C PRO A 32 5.26 3.28 -16.62
N SER A 33 4.11 3.96 -16.67
CA SER A 33 4.03 5.42 -16.72
C SER A 33 2.73 5.96 -16.11
N SER A 34 2.70 6.18 -14.80
CA SER A 34 1.56 6.84 -14.15
C SER A 34 1.87 8.30 -13.76
N ALA A 35 0.92 9.20 -14.02
CA ALA A 35 0.93 10.56 -13.47
C ALA A 35 0.64 10.61 -11.96
N TRP A 36 0.29 9.47 -11.36
CA TRP A 36 -0.02 9.27 -9.95
C TRP A 36 0.99 8.35 -9.29
N ARG A 37 1.09 8.43 -7.96
CA ARG A 37 1.93 7.57 -7.13
C ARG A 37 1.34 7.36 -5.74
N PHE A 38 1.63 6.21 -5.17
CA PHE A 38 1.41 5.96 -3.75
C PHE A 38 2.55 6.54 -2.90
N SER A 39 2.25 6.92 -1.66
CA SER A 39 3.23 7.32 -0.66
C SER A 39 2.74 6.97 0.74
N ARG A 40 3.67 6.83 1.69
CA ARG A 40 3.36 6.55 3.11
C ARG A 40 2.45 5.32 3.31
N VAL A 41 2.60 4.32 2.46
CA VAL A 41 1.86 3.06 2.58
C VAL A 41 2.46 2.27 3.73
N LYS A 42 1.62 1.87 4.68
CA LYS A 42 2.01 1.11 5.86
C LYS A 42 0.90 0.20 6.32
N THR A 43 1.31 -0.83 7.06
CA THR A 43 0.44 -1.80 7.70
C THR A 43 0.42 -1.55 9.20
N CYS A 44 -0.72 -1.80 9.84
CA CYS A 44 -0.84 -1.80 11.29
C CYS A 44 -1.85 -2.87 11.70
N ALA A 45 -1.61 -3.51 12.84
CA ALA A 45 -2.59 -4.40 13.45
C ALA A 45 -3.87 -3.64 13.82
N SER A 46 -5.01 -4.30 13.71
CA SER A 46 -6.36 -3.87 14.06
C SER A 46 -7.12 -5.08 14.59
N ASN A 47 -8.18 -4.86 15.36
CA ASN A 47 -9.01 -5.96 15.91
C ASN A 47 -9.65 -6.83 14.82
N GLU A 48 -9.90 -6.22 13.65
CA GLU A 48 -10.46 -6.84 12.45
C GLU A 48 -9.39 -7.46 11.54
N GLY A 49 -8.10 -7.29 11.88
CA GLY A 49 -6.98 -7.79 11.10
C GLY A 49 -5.91 -6.78 10.73
N VAL A 50 -5.24 -7.00 9.60
CA VAL A 50 -4.18 -6.10 9.14
C VAL A 50 -4.80 -4.94 8.36
N ARG A 51 -4.70 -3.74 8.94
CA ARG A 51 -5.11 -2.50 8.30
C ARG A 51 -3.99 -1.96 7.42
N VAL A 52 -4.28 -1.83 6.13
CA VAL A 52 -3.40 -1.21 5.13
C VAL A 52 -3.86 0.21 4.93
N LYS A 53 -2.97 1.19 5.08
CA LYS A 53 -3.28 2.60 4.85
C LYS A 53 -2.15 3.32 4.16
N GLY A 54 -2.48 4.33 3.38
CA GLY A 54 -1.49 5.13 2.70
C GLY A 54 -2.05 6.42 2.12
N ARG A 55 -1.25 7.01 1.25
CA ARG A 55 -1.61 8.20 0.50
C ARG A 55 -1.43 7.96 -1.00
N MET A 56 -2.24 8.64 -1.79
CA MET A 56 -2.10 8.70 -3.24
C MET A 56 -2.00 10.16 -3.67
N THR A 57 -1.07 10.48 -4.56
CA THR A 57 -0.87 11.85 -5.07
C THR A 57 -0.54 11.82 -6.56
N ALA A 58 -0.62 12.97 -7.22
CA ALA A 58 -0.28 13.15 -8.63
C ALA A 58 0.83 14.19 -8.80
N SER A 59 1.69 14.00 -9.80
CA SER A 59 2.72 14.98 -10.15
C SER A 59 2.09 16.23 -10.73
N ARG A 60 1.19 16.08 -11.70
CA ARG A 60 0.52 17.17 -12.41
C ARG A 60 -0.66 17.78 -11.64
N SER A 61 -1.08 18.95 -12.08
CA SER A 61 -2.16 19.76 -11.48
C SER A 61 -3.56 19.15 -11.68
N PHE A 62 -3.72 18.25 -12.65
CA PHE A 62 -5.00 17.69 -13.13
C PHE A 62 -5.69 16.70 -12.18
N GLY A 63 -5.31 16.64 -10.91
CA GLY A 63 -5.91 15.76 -9.92
C GLY A 63 -5.56 14.27 -10.10
N LEU A 64 -6.26 13.41 -9.37
CA LEU A 64 -6.13 11.96 -9.50
C LEU A 64 -7.19 11.43 -10.47
N PRO A 65 -6.85 10.46 -11.35
CA PRO A 65 -7.83 9.78 -12.17
C PRO A 65 -8.86 9.07 -11.28
N LYS A 66 -10.12 9.01 -11.72
CA LYS A 66 -11.13 8.16 -11.07
C LYS A 66 -10.69 6.70 -11.16
N GLY A 67 -10.95 5.93 -10.12
CA GLY A 67 -10.52 4.54 -10.05
C GLY A 67 -10.64 3.97 -8.66
N HIS A 68 -10.04 2.79 -8.48
CA HIS A 68 -9.98 2.08 -7.21
C HIS A 68 -8.59 1.52 -6.96
N ILE A 69 -8.32 1.24 -5.69
CA ILE A 69 -7.05 0.69 -5.20
C ILE A 69 -7.32 -0.76 -4.83
N ASP A 70 -6.61 -1.68 -5.46
CA ASP A 70 -6.65 -3.10 -5.12
C ASP A 70 -5.51 -3.43 -4.17
N ILE A 71 -5.86 -4.21 -3.15
CA ILE A 71 -4.98 -4.58 -2.07
C ILE A 71 -5.11 -6.09 -1.89
N ALA A 72 -4.04 -6.80 -2.21
CA ALA A 72 -4.00 -8.25 -2.16
C ALA A 72 -2.88 -8.71 -1.23
N ALA A 73 -3.17 -9.70 -0.38
CA ALA A 73 -2.17 -10.30 0.51
C ALA A 73 -1.77 -11.68 -0.04
N TYR A 74 -0.47 -11.95 -0.02
CA TYR A 74 0.13 -13.16 -0.57
C TYR A 74 0.99 -13.85 0.49
N LYS A 75 0.98 -15.18 0.47
CA LYS A 75 1.94 -16.01 1.19
C LYS A 75 3.35 -15.83 0.60
N PRO A 76 4.41 -16.21 1.34
CA PRO A 76 5.79 -16.18 0.83
C PRO A 76 5.99 -16.97 -0.47
N ASN A 77 5.20 -18.03 -0.70
CA ASN A 77 5.23 -18.84 -1.92
C ASN A 77 4.47 -18.21 -3.10
N GLY A 78 3.97 -16.98 -2.98
CA GLY A 78 3.21 -16.29 -4.00
C GLY A 78 1.73 -16.69 -4.11
N GLN A 79 1.22 -17.55 -3.23
CA GLN A 79 -0.20 -17.89 -3.20
C GLN A 79 -1.03 -16.72 -2.64
N LEU A 80 -2.08 -16.33 -3.35
CA LEU A 80 -3.05 -15.33 -2.88
C LEU A 80 -3.77 -15.84 -1.62
N ILE A 81 -3.82 -15.00 -0.59
CA ILE A 81 -4.58 -15.23 0.64
C ILE A 81 -5.96 -14.58 0.53
N THR A 82 -5.97 -13.30 0.17
CA THR A 82 -7.17 -12.46 0.13
C THR A 82 -6.92 -11.24 -0.75
N GLU A 83 -7.99 -10.68 -1.29
CA GLU A 83 -7.98 -9.44 -2.06
C GLU A 83 -9.16 -8.57 -1.64
N THR A 84 -8.93 -7.26 -1.59
CA THR A 84 -9.98 -6.28 -1.34
C THR A 84 -9.72 -5.02 -2.16
N THR A 85 -10.80 -4.30 -2.44
CA THR A 85 -10.76 -3.05 -3.16
C THR A 85 -11.16 -1.91 -2.24
N THR A 86 -10.47 -0.78 -2.34
CA THR A 86 -10.82 0.45 -1.62
C THR A 86 -10.77 1.65 -2.56
N THR A 87 -11.35 2.77 -2.13
CA THR A 87 -11.25 4.04 -2.82
C THR A 87 -10.49 5.03 -1.96
N TYR A 88 -9.93 6.06 -2.59
CA TYR A 88 -9.29 7.14 -1.87
C TYR A 88 -10.28 8.25 -1.52
N SER A 89 -10.00 8.96 -0.44
CA SER A 89 -10.78 10.11 0.03
C SER A 89 -9.89 11.24 0.56
N PRO A 90 -10.23 12.52 0.32
CA PRO A 90 -11.35 12.99 -0.51
C PRO A 90 -11.10 12.76 -2.02
N ARG A 91 -12.13 12.89 -2.86
CA ARG A 91 -11.99 12.71 -4.32
C ARG A 91 -11.12 13.79 -4.98
N LEU A 92 -11.09 15.00 -4.41
CA LEU A 92 -10.35 16.14 -4.95
C LEU A 92 -8.94 16.25 -4.35
N LEU A 93 -7.95 16.36 -5.23
CA LEU A 93 -6.55 16.55 -4.85
C LEU A 93 -6.19 18.06 -4.88
N THR A 94 -6.52 18.79 -3.82
CA THR A 94 -6.16 20.22 -3.70
C THR A 94 -4.67 20.42 -3.37
N ASN A 95 -4.13 21.62 -3.59
CA ASN A 95 -2.74 21.96 -3.25
C ASN A 95 -2.40 21.71 -1.76
N SER A 96 -3.34 22.00 -0.86
CA SER A 96 -3.19 21.69 0.58
C SER A 96 -3.09 20.18 0.83
N ILE A 97 -3.90 19.39 0.12
CA ILE A 97 -3.86 17.92 0.22
C ILE A 97 -2.57 17.37 -0.40
N LYS A 98 -2.11 17.89 -1.54
CA LYS A 98 -0.82 17.52 -2.16
C LYS A 98 0.34 17.74 -1.19
N ARG A 99 0.40 18.91 -0.53
CA ARG A 99 1.40 19.22 0.50
C ARG A 99 1.37 18.25 1.69
N LYS A 100 0.20 17.71 2.04
CA LYS A 100 0.02 16.67 3.07
C LYS A 100 0.35 15.25 2.58
N GLY A 101 0.88 15.10 1.37
CA GLY A 101 1.25 13.81 0.77
C GLY A 101 0.16 13.18 -0.10
N GLY A 102 -0.97 13.86 -0.32
CA GLY A 102 -2.07 13.40 -1.15
C GLY A 102 -3.30 12.92 -0.37
N VAL A 103 -4.26 12.35 -1.09
CA VAL A 103 -5.52 11.79 -0.56
C VAL A 103 -5.22 10.52 0.23
N ARG A 104 -6.10 10.14 1.16
CA ARG A 104 -5.93 8.95 2.01
C ARG A 104 -6.65 7.76 1.40
N PHE A 105 -6.10 6.58 1.63
CA PHE A 105 -6.84 5.32 1.49
C PHE A 105 -6.55 4.44 2.71
N SER A 106 -7.51 3.58 3.04
CA SER A 106 -7.37 2.59 4.10
C SER A 106 -8.32 1.42 3.84
N THR A 107 -7.89 0.22 4.18
CA THR A 107 -8.75 -0.98 4.22
C THR A 107 -8.18 -2.00 5.20
N THR A 108 -8.96 -3.04 5.49
CA THR A 108 -8.54 -4.21 6.28
C THR A 108 -8.65 -5.44 5.38
N VAL A 109 -7.60 -6.28 5.31
CA VAL A 109 -7.51 -7.39 4.33
C VAL A 109 -7.80 -8.78 4.91
N ALA A 110 -7.29 -9.09 6.10
CA ALA A 110 -7.51 -10.38 6.78
C ALA A 110 -7.17 -10.26 8.26
N LYS A 111 -7.85 -11.06 9.10
CA LYS A 111 -7.65 -11.10 10.55
C LYS A 111 -6.22 -11.50 10.92
N GLU A 112 -5.66 -12.48 10.21
CA GLU A 112 -4.31 -12.98 10.43
C GLU A 112 -3.59 -13.19 9.10
N LEU A 113 -2.33 -12.77 9.04
CA LEU A 113 -1.44 -13.03 7.91
C LEU A 113 -0.30 -13.91 8.39
N PRO A 114 0.07 -14.98 7.65
CA PRO A 114 1.25 -15.76 7.93
C PRO A 114 2.51 -14.87 8.02
N PRO A 115 3.54 -15.27 8.78
CA PRO A 115 4.84 -14.59 8.77
C PRO A 115 5.38 -14.44 7.34
N ASN A 116 6.07 -13.33 7.07
CA ASN A 116 6.66 -13.01 5.77
C ASN A 116 5.65 -12.88 4.61
N SER A 117 4.36 -12.66 4.92
CA SER A 117 3.37 -12.34 3.90
C SER A 117 3.70 -11.01 3.19
N THR A 118 3.35 -10.92 1.91
CA THR A 118 3.51 -9.70 1.12
C THR A 118 2.15 -9.10 0.79
N ILE A 119 1.98 -7.80 1.04
CA ILE A 119 0.80 -7.04 0.64
C ILE A 119 1.15 -6.24 -0.61
N LYS A 120 0.44 -6.54 -1.70
CA LYS A 120 0.56 -5.81 -2.95
C LYS A 120 -0.53 -4.74 -3.02
N VAL A 121 -0.14 -3.54 -3.43
CA VAL A 121 -1.04 -2.39 -3.60
C VAL A 121 -0.94 -1.89 -5.04
N ALA A 122 -2.07 -1.91 -5.75
CA ALA A 122 -2.20 -1.46 -7.13
C ALA A 122 -3.31 -0.40 -7.23
N PHE A 123 -3.24 0.47 -8.25
CA PHE A 123 -4.34 1.37 -8.58
C PHE A 123 -4.78 1.15 -10.02
N HIS A 124 -6.07 0.96 -10.20
CA HIS A 124 -6.72 0.83 -11.49
C HIS A 124 -7.55 2.07 -11.78
N SER A 125 -7.07 2.87 -12.74
CA SER A 125 -7.84 4.00 -13.28
C SER A 125 -9.01 3.49 -14.09
N GLN A 126 -10.20 4.02 -13.85
CA GLN A 126 -11.31 3.91 -14.79
C GLN A 126 -10.91 4.62 -16.09
N LYS A 127 -10.97 3.90 -17.21
CA LYS A 127 -10.87 4.53 -18.53
C LYS A 127 -12.05 5.49 -18.67
N LEU A 128 -11.77 6.75 -19.01
CA LEU A 128 -12.83 7.62 -19.52
C LEU A 128 -13.35 6.99 -20.82
N PRO A 129 -14.66 7.03 -21.10
CA PRO A 129 -15.15 6.75 -22.45
C PRO A 129 -14.35 7.63 -23.40
N THR A 130 -13.61 7.02 -24.32
CA THR A 130 -13.07 7.76 -25.47
C THR A 130 -14.26 8.42 -26.12
N GLU A 131 -14.25 9.75 -26.29
CA GLU A 131 -15.25 10.43 -27.11
C GLU A 131 -15.33 9.67 -28.43
N GLN A 132 -16.39 8.89 -28.61
CA GLN A 132 -16.82 8.53 -29.94
C GLN A 132 -17.22 9.87 -30.54
N ASN A 133 -16.37 10.42 -31.40
CA ASN A 133 -16.74 11.55 -32.26
C ASN A 133 -18.13 11.21 -32.81
N PRO A 134 -19.16 12.05 -32.59
CA PRO A 134 -20.43 11.82 -33.25
C PRO A 134 -20.12 11.85 -34.74
N ILE A 135 -20.26 10.69 -35.37
CA ILE A 135 -20.23 10.56 -36.82
C ILE A 135 -21.49 11.31 -37.28
N HIS A 136 -21.36 12.61 -37.53
CA HIS A 136 -22.34 13.35 -38.33
C HIS A 136 -22.19 12.89 -39.78
N GLU A 137 -22.43 11.60 -40.04
CA GLU A 137 -22.61 11.10 -41.39
C GLU A 137 -23.98 11.52 -41.87
N LYS A 138 -23.94 12.50 -42.78
CA LYS A 138 -24.85 12.63 -43.91
C LYS A 138 -26.30 12.97 -43.56
N THR A 139 -26.53 14.23 -43.20
CA THR A 139 -27.76 14.91 -43.63
C THR A 139 -27.48 15.60 -44.96
N ILE A 140 -27.42 14.83 -46.05
CA ILE A 140 -27.58 15.40 -47.40
C ILE A 140 -29.08 15.32 -47.70
N ALA A 141 -29.75 16.48 -47.70
CA ALA A 141 -31.09 16.60 -48.27
C ALA A 141 -30.98 16.47 -49.80
N ARG A 142 -31.87 15.67 -50.40
CA ARG A 142 -32.08 15.61 -51.84
C ARG A 142 -33.42 16.24 -52.16
#